data_AF-A0A373CYT8-F1
#
_entry.id   AF-A0A373CYT8-F1
#
_cell.length_a   1.000
_cell.length_b   1.000
_cell.length_c   1.000
_cell.angle_alpha   90.00
_cell.angle_beta   90.00
_cell.angle_gamma   90.00
#
_symmetry.space_group_name_H-M   'P 1'
#
loop_
_entity.id
_entity.type
_entity.pdbx_description
1 polymer ?
#
loop_
_entity_poly.entity_id
_entity_poly.type
_entity_poly.pdbx_seq_one_letter_code
_entity_poly.pdbx_strand_id
1 'polypeptide(L)'
;MYRKIHLRTNPYLIKDGKYYPETRDDIHFNFAKDECCKCHNGTCPIEGLTLADLYFVNVSPNRIMPKEYEPDYCIGMAKKLICGDYQFPVDIQLSSLDGHIICYDGRHRICIAQKLNGEHEFKVPVKVNFIVG
;
A
#
# COMPACT_ATOMS: atom_id res chain seq x y z
N MET A 1 -25.55 10.21 -27.55
CA MET A 1 -26.02 8.84 -27.27
C MET A 1 -24.84 8.07 -26.69
N TYR A 2 -24.72 7.97 -25.37
CA TYR A 2 -23.62 7.24 -24.74
C TYR A 2 -23.93 5.73 -24.80
N ARG A 3 -23.01 4.96 -25.39
CA ARG A 3 -23.09 3.50 -25.41
C ARG A 3 -23.01 2.99 -23.96
N LYS A 4 -24.11 2.39 -23.47
CA LYS A 4 -24.08 1.54 -22.27
C LYS A 4 -23.15 0.36 -22.58
N ILE A 5 -21.96 0.39 -22.01
CA ILE A 5 -21.10 -0.79 -21.96
C ILE A 5 -21.77 -1.74 -20.96
N HIS A 6 -22.37 -2.81 -21.46
CA HIS A 6 -22.80 -3.93 -20.63
C HIS A 6 -21.54 -4.67 -20.15
N LEU A 7 -21.05 -4.32 -18.96
CA LEU A 7 -20.08 -5.13 -18.24
C LEU A 7 -20.77 -6.46 -17.88
N ARG A 8 -20.49 -7.49 -18.68
CA ARG A 8 -20.97 -8.86 -18.46
C ARG A 8 -20.31 -9.41 -17.20
N THR A 9 -21.08 -9.47 -16.12
CA THR A 9 -21.14 -10.56 -15.11
C THR A 9 -19.96 -11.55 -15.09
N ASN A 10 -18.83 -11.10 -14.54
CA ASN A 10 -18.02 -11.78 -13.52
C ASN A 10 -16.82 -10.86 -13.25
N PRO A 11 -16.70 -10.25 -12.06
CA PRO A 11 -15.49 -9.50 -11.78
C PRO A 11 -14.31 -10.45 -11.90
N TYR A 12 -13.31 -10.12 -12.73
CA TYR A 12 -12.06 -10.88 -12.74
C TYR A 12 -11.46 -10.73 -11.36
N LEU A 13 -11.40 -11.85 -10.62
CA LEU A 13 -10.90 -11.91 -9.26
C LEU A 13 -9.56 -12.64 -9.28
N ILE A 14 -8.47 -11.90 -9.18
CA ILE A 14 -7.17 -12.49 -8.87
C ILE A 14 -7.09 -12.61 -7.35
N LYS A 15 -7.10 -13.82 -6.81
CA LYS A 15 -6.91 -14.04 -5.38
C LYS A 15 -5.44 -14.23 -5.06
N ASP A 16 -5.00 -13.70 -3.92
CA ASP A 16 -3.64 -13.89 -3.38
C ASP A 16 -2.52 -13.54 -4.39
N GLY A 17 -2.79 -12.62 -5.31
CA GLY A 17 -1.84 -12.15 -6.31
C GLY A 17 -0.72 -11.31 -5.70
N LYS A 18 0.40 -11.17 -6.43
CA LYS A 18 1.47 -10.23 -6.08
C LYS A 18 1.34 -8.98 -6.93
N TYR A 19 1.12 -7.85 -6.29
CA TYR A 19 1.08 -6.55 -6.94
C TYR A 19 2.32 -5.74 -6.55
N TYR A 20 2.97 -5.11 -7.53
CA TYR A 20 4.15 -4.28 -7.34
C TYR A 20 3.74 -2.84 -7.65
N PRO A 21 3.17 -2.11 -6.68
CA PRO A 21 2.70 -0.75 -6.92
C PRO A 21 3.89 0.14 -7.31
N GLU A 22 3.77 0.87 -8.40
CA GLU A 22 4.78 1.81 -8.91
C GLU A 22 4.29 3.25 -8.79
N THR A 23 5.20 4.23 -8.81
CA THR A 23 4.85 5.66 -8.72
C THR A 23 3.86 6.13 -9.79
N ARG A 24 3.83 5.46 -10.95
CA ARG A 24 2.90 5.75 -12.05
C ARG A 24 1.51 5.17 -11.86
N ASP A 25 1.32 4.28 -10.89
CA ASP A 25 0.02 3.71 -10.61
C ASP A 25 -0.84 4.79 -9.93
N ASP A 26 -1.97 5.11 -10.55
CA ASP A 26 -2.90 6.11 -10.03
C ASP A 26 -3.71 5.51 -8.87
N ILE A 27 -3.17 5.60 -7.65
CA ILE A 27 -3.73 5.02 -6.43
C ILE A 27 -4.14 6.14 -5.47
N HIS A 28 -5.43 6.20 -5.16
CA HIS A 28 -5.96 7.20 -4.24
C HIS A 28 -5.98 6.67 -2.80
N PHE A 29 -5.04 7.14 -1.98
CA PHE A 29 -5.01 6.84 -0.55
C PHE A 29 -5.76 7.90 0.26
N ASN A 30 -7.06 7.73 0.41
CA ASN A 30 -7.89 8.60 1.26
C ASN A 30 -7.67 8.26 2.75
N PHE A 31 -6.51 8.60 3.31
CA PHE A 31 -6.20 8.41 4.73
C PHE A 31 -6.87 9.47 5.61
N ALA A 32 -7.44 9.06 6.73
CA ALA A 32 -7.79 9.99 7.79
C ALA A 32 -6.52 10.54 8.49
N LYS A 33 -6.65 11.66 9.19
CA LYS A 33 -5.52 12.34 9.87
C LYS A 33 -4.72 11.41 10.79
N ASP A 34 -5.39 10.48 11.46
CA ASP A 34 -4.78 9.59 12.45
C ASP A 34 -4.41 8.20 11.89
N GLU A 35 -4.59 7.96 10.57
CA GLU A 35 -4.25 6.69 9.90
C GLU A 35 -2.85 6.71 9.26
N CYS A 36 -2.21 7.88 9.20
CA CYS A 36 -0.92 8.03 8.53
C CYS A 36 -0.07 9.14 9.18
N CYS A 37 1.20 8.84 9.45
CA CYS A 37 2.14 9.81 10.03
C CYS A 37 2.27 11.09 9.17
N LYS A 38 2.22 10.97 7.84
CA LYS A 38 2.26 12.14 6.95
C LYS A 38 1.01 13.01 7.08
N CYS A 39 -0.16 12.40 7.19
CA CYS A 39 -1.41 13.14 7.40
C CYS A 39 -1.48 13.77 8.79
N HIS A 40 -0.92 13.12 9.80
CA HIS A 40 -0.92 13.60 11.18
C HIS A 40 0.09 14.71 11.43
N ASN A 41 1.35 14.51 10.99
CA ASN A 41 2.52 15.33 11.34
C ASN A 41 3.13 16.09 10.15
N GLY A 42 2.63 15.90 8.93
CA GLY A 42 3.19 16.49 7.71
C GLY A 42 4.38 15.73 7.10
N THR A 43 4.97 14.78 7.84
CA THR A 43 6.18 14.06 7.42
C THR A 43 5.95 12.55 7.39
N CYS A 44 6.41 11.89 6.32
CA CYS A 44 6.42 10.44 6.22
C CYS A 44 7.79 9.89 6.68
N PRO A 45 7.84 8.95 7.64
CA PRO A 45 9.10 8.48 8.21
C PRO A 45 9.94 7.60 7.28
N ILE A 46 9.38 7.18 6.13
CA ILE A 46 10.07 6.34 5.14
C ILE A 46 10.46 7.09 3.87
N GLU A 47 10.03 8.34 3.71
CA GLU A 47 10.40 9.14 2.54
C GLU A 47 11.90 9.46 2.58
N GLY A 48 12.61 9.19 1.48
CA GLY A 48 14.05 9.39 1.38
C GLY A 48 14.92 8.30 2.04
N LEU A 49 14.32 7.23 2.57
CA LEU A 49 15.07 6.10 3.13
C LEU A 49 15.30 5.00 2.09
N THR A 50 16.48 4.38 2.15
CA THR A 50 16.78 3.19 1.36
C THR A 50 16.19 1.92 1.97
N LEU A 51 16.07 0.85 1.18
CA LEU A 51 15.70 -0.48 1.73
C LEU A 51 16.67 -0.92 2.84
N ALA A 52 17.96 -0.59 2.71
CA ALA A 52 18.97 -0.90 3.72
C ALA A 52 18.75 -0.10 5.01
N ASP A 53 18.50 1.21 4.91
CA ASP A 53 18.18 2.06 6.07
C ASP A 53 16.99 1.46 6.82
N LEU A 54 15.93 1.15 6.10
CA LEU A 54 14.72 0.57 6.68
C LEU A 54 14.97 -0.79 7.30
N TYR A 55 15.82 -1.64 6.73
CA TYR A 55 16.13 -2.95 7.27
C TYR A 55 16.88 -2.85 8.63
N PHE A 56 17.83 -1.93 8.74
CA PHE A 56 18.68 -1.78 9.93
C PHE A 56 18.12 -0.85 11.02
N VAL A 57 17.08 -0.05 10.74
CA VAL A 57 16.46 0.82 11.78
C VAL A 57 15.92 0.00 12.95
N ASN A 58 16.38 0.24 14.17
CA ASN A 58 15.84 -0.46 15.33
C ASN A 58 14.43 0.07 15.66
N VAL A 59 13.41 -0.75 15.44
CA VAL A 59 12.06 -0.50 15.97
C VAL A 59 12.05 -1.04 17.40
N SER A 60 11.71 -0.18 18.37
CA SER A 60 11.80 -0.56 19.79
C SER A 60 10.97 -1.82 20.08
N PRO A 61 11.58 -2.91 20.60
CA PRO A 61 10.88 -4.17 20.85
C PRO A 61 9.88 -4.10 22.01
N ASN A 62 9.93 -3.02 22.83
CA ASN A 62 9.21 -2.92 24.10
C ASN A 62 8.01 -1.95 24.08
N ARG A 63 7.45 -1.63 22.91
CA ARG A 63 6.26 -0.77 22.84
C ARG A 63 4.97 -1.58 22.69
N ILE A 64 3.95 -1.10 23.41
CA ILE A 64 2.52 -1.22 23.05
C ILE A 64 2.39 -1.03 21.53
N MET A 65 1.50 -1.76 20.85
CA MET A 65 1.28 -1.60 19.41
C MET A 65 1.24 -0.11 19.04
N PRO A 66 2.19 0.39 18.21
CA PRO A 66 2.24 1.80 17.89
C PRO A 66 0.95 2.20 17.16
N LYS A 67 0.50 3.42 17.41
CA LYS A 67 -0.66 3.97 16.71
C LYS A 67 -0.31 4.19 15.24
N GLU A 68 -1.31 4.16 14.35
CA GLU A 68 -1.06 4.21 12.89
C GLU A 68 -0.34 5.49 12.42
N TYR A 69 -0.54 6.59 13.14
CA TYR A 69 0.11 7.87 12.88
C TYR A 69 1.53 7.98 13.49
N GLU A 70 1.98 7.00 14.27
CA GLU A 70 3.32 7.01 14.86
C GLU A 70 4.38 6.50 13.87
N PRO A 71 5.61 7.07 13.87
CA PRO A 71 6.66 6.65 12.96
C PRO A 71 6.97 5.15 13.00
N ASP A 72 6.98 4.57 14.21
CA ASP A 72 7.27 3.15 14.45
C ASP A 72 6.28 2.23 13.72
N TYR A 73 5.02 2.64 13.55
CA TYR A 73 4.02 1.86 12.82
C TYR A 73 4.38 1.74 11.34
N CYS A 74 4.68 2.87 10.70
CA CYS A 74 5.01 2.93 9.28
C CYS A 74 6.34 2.21 8.99
N ILE A 75 7.38 2.43 9.81
CA ILE A 75 8.68 1.76 9.68
C ILE A 75 8.53 0.26 9.92
N GLY A 76 7.80 -0.16 10.95
CA GLY A 76 7.53 -1.57 11.24
C GLY A 76 6.79 -2.26 10.10
N MET A 77 5.84 -1.58 9.47
CA MET A 77 5.14 -2.07 8.29
C MET A 77 6.06 -2.18 7.07
N ALA A 78 6.91 -1.19 6.81
CA ALA A 78 7.89 -1.23 5.74
C ALA A 78 8.85 -2.42 5.90
N LYS A 79 9.38 -2.65 7.11
CA LYS A 79 10.22 -3.81 7.41
C LYS A 79 9.53 -5.13 7.11
N LYS A 80 8.30 -5.32 7.58
CA LYS A 80 7.53 -6.55 7.34
C LYS A 80 7.29 -6.76 5.84
N LEU A 81 7.05 -5.70 5.06
CA LEU A 81 6.91 -5.80 3.61
C LEU A 81 8.22 -6.23 2.94
N ILE A 82 9.35 -5.64 3.35
CA ILE A 82 10.69 -6.00 2.85
C ILE A 82 11.02 -7.46 3.14
N CYS A 83 10.70 -7.95 4.35
CA CYS A 83 10.93 -9.34 4.76
C CYS A 83 9.92 -10.34 4.19
N GLY A 84 8.83 -9.89 3.57
CA GLY A 84 7.76 -10.76 3.09
C GLY A 84 6.84 -11.32 4.20
N ASP A 85 6.81 -10.68 5.37
CA ASP A 85 6.07 -11.14 6.56
C ASP A 85 4.56 -10.80 6.51
N TYR A 86 4.10 -10.03 5.52
CA TYR A 86 2.68 -9.77 5.33
C TYR A 86 1.99 -10.89 4.53
N GLN A 87 1.26 -11.75 5.23
CA GLN A 87 0.57 -12.90 4.63
C GLN A 87 -0.87 -12.62 4.19
N PHE A 88 -1.51 -11.60 4.77
CA PHE A 88 -2.90 -11.24 4.46
C PHE A 88 -2.97 -10.39 3.19
N PRO A 89 -3.82 -10.74 2.21
CA PRO A 89 -4.00 -9.93 1.02
C PRO A 89 -4.63 -8.56 1.34
N VAL A 90 -4.40 -7.60 0.45
CA VAL A 90 -5.10 -6.32 0.37
C VAL A 90 -6.15 -6.39 -0.73
N ASP A 91 -7.39 -6.02 -0.42
CA ASP A 91 -8.45 -5.95 -1.43
C ASP A 91 -8.35 -4.64 -2.22
N ILE A 92 -8.07 -4.76 -3.52
CA ILE A 92 -8.03 -3.65 -4.47
C ILE A 92 -9.03 -3.85 -5.60
N GLN A 93 -9.55 -2.73 -6.11
CA GLN A 93 -10.41 -2.69 -7.27
C GLN A 93 -9.87 -1.69 -8.30
N LEU A 94 -9.89 -2.07 -9.58
CA LEU A 94 -9.72 -1.11 -10.66
C LEU A 94 -11.07 -0.44 -10.96
N SER A 95 -11.15 0.87 -10.81
CA SER A 95 -12.35 1.64 -11.12
C SER A 95 -12.59 1.65 -12.65
N SER A 96 -13.74 1.15 -13.09
CA SER A 96 -14.15 1.21 -14.49
C SER A 96 -14.50 2.61 -14.99
N LEU A 97 -14.68 3.57 -14.09
CA LEU A 97 -15.17 4.91 -14.41
C LEU A 97 -14.04 5.82 -14.90
N ASP A 98 -12.87 5.70 -14.30
CA ASP A 98 -11.75 6.62 -14.43
C ASP A 98 -10.37 5.94 -14.36
N GLY A 99 -10.33 4.61 -14.15
CA GLY A 99 -9.10 3.82 -14.27
C GLY A 99 -8.17 3.87 -13.06
N HIS A 100 -8.52 4.55 -11.97
CA HIS A 100 -7.72 4.54 -10.75
C HIS A 100 -7.93 3.27 -9.92
N ILE A 101 -6.98 2.98 -9.04
CA ILE A 101 -7.04 1.83 -8.13
C ILE A 101 -7.64 2.28 -6.80
N ILE A 102 -8.73 1.63 -6.41
CA ILE A 102 -9.38 1.78 -5.12
C ILE A 102 -8.85 0.70 -4.19
N CYS A 103 -8.41 1.11 -2.99
CA CYS A 103 -7.96 0.19 -1.94
C CYS A 103 -8.86 0.31 -0.72
N TYR A 104 -9.58 -0.77 -0.40
CA TYR A 104 -10.59 -0.77 0.66
C TYR A 104 -9.98 -0.87 2.06
N ASP A 105 -9.04 -1.78 2.22
CA ASP A 105 -8.31 -2.02 3.47
C ASP A 105 -6.82 -2.25 3.15
N GLY A 106 -5.91 -2.00 4.07
CA GLY A 106 -4.48 -2.17 3.85
C GLY A 106 -3.84 -1.11 2.94
N ARG A 107 -4.50 0.05 2.76
CA ARG A 107 -4.01 1.23 2.04
C ARG A 107 -2.57 1.60 2.40
N HIS A 108 -2.23 1.53 3.69
CA HIS A 108 -0.91 1.86 4.20
C HIS A 108 0.18 0.93 3.64
N ARG A 109 -0.13 -0.36 3.42
CA ARG A 109 0.80 -1.33 2.83
C ARG A 109 1.10 -1.01 1.37
N ILE A 110 0.07 -0.67 0.59
CA ILE A 110 0.23 -0.27 -0.81
C ILE A 110 0.96 1.06 -0.91
N CYS A 111 0.62 2.05 -0.07
CA CYS A 111 1.29 3.35 -0.02
C CYS A 111 2.79 3.21 0.27
N ILE A 112 3.16 2.38 1.27
CA ILE A 112 4.56 2.10 1.59
C ILE A 112 5.25 1.43 0.41
N ALA A 113 4.68 0.35 -0.13
CA ALA A 113 5.29 -0.37 -1.24
C ALA A 113 5.46 0.54 -2.47
N GLN A 114 4.50 1.42 -2.78
CA GLN A 114 4.59 2.36 -3.89
C GLN A 114 5.78 3.33 -3.71
N LYS A 115 5.98 3.86 -2.50
CA LYS A 115 7.12 4.73 -2.18
C LYS A 115 8.44 3.99 -2.32
N LEU A 116 8.54 2.79 -1.77
CA LEU A 116 9.76 1.97 -1.86
C LEU A 116 10.08 1.60 -3.33
N ASN A 117 9.05 1.26 -4.11
CA ASN A 117 9.23 0.90 -5.51
C ASN A 117 9.53 2.11 -6.42
N GLY A 118 9.28 3.33 -5.97
CA GLY A 118 9.66 4.55 -6.70
C GLY A 118 11.16 4.85 -6.63
N GLU A 119 11.80 4.51 -5.52
CA GLU A 119 13.19 4.89 -5.22
C GLU A 119 14.21 3.78 -5.56
N HIS A 120 13.78 2.52 -5.70
CA HIS A 120 14.68 1.35 -5.73
C HIS A 120 14.47 0.45 -6.95
N GLU A 121 15.55 -0.20 -7.43
CA GLU A 121 15.48 -1.23 -8.48
C GLU A 121 14.78 -2.49 -7.98
N PHE A 122 15.05 -2.90 -6.75
CA PHE A 122 14.40 -4.04 -6.13
C PHE A 122 12.97 -3.69 -5.73
N LYS A 123 12.00 -4.39 -6.33
CA LYS A 123 10.57 -4.13 -6.10
C LYS A 123 10.02 -4.97 -4.96
N VAL A 124 9.34 -4.30 -4.03
CA VAL A 124 8.61 -4.89 -2.91
C VAL A 124 7.17 -5.19 -3.35
N PRO A 125 6.75 -6.47 -3.35
CA PRO A 125 5.36 -6.83 -3.65
C PRO A 125 4.43 -6.62 -2.44
N VAL A 126 3.17 -6.39 -2.75
CA VAL A 126 2.04 -6.51 -1.82
C VAL A 126 1.19 -7.67 -2.27
N LYS A 127 0.79 -8.54 -1.33
CA LYS A 127 -0.18 -9.59 -1.60
C LYS A 127 -1.57 -8.94 -1.74
N VAL A 128 -2.30 -9.23 -2.80
CA VAL A 128 -3.59 -8.57 -3.10
C VAL A 128 -4.67 -9.56 -3.53
N ASN A 129 -5.92 -9.20 -3.28
CA ASN A 129 -7.03 -9.67 -4.09
C ASN A 129 -7.42 -8.55 -5.05
N PHE A 130 -7.35 -8.80 -6.36
CA PHE A 130 -7.67 -7.82 -7.38
C PHE A 130 -9.05 -8.08 -7.96
N ILE A 131 -9.92 -7.08 -7.89
CA ILE A 131 -11.29 -7.11 -8.36
C ILE A 131 -11.40 -6.18 -9.57
N VAL A 132 -11.79 -6.71 -10.74
CA VAL A 132 -12.18 -5.87 -11.89
C VAL A 132 -13.67 -5.64 -11.81
N GLY A 133 -14.09 -4.40 -11.50
CA GLY A 133 -15.51 -4.01 -11.46
C GLY A 133 -15.98 -3.29 -12.71
#